data_AF-A0A371P6K6-F1
#
_entry.id   AF-A0A371P6K6-F1
#
_cell.length_a   1.000
_cell.length_b   1.000
_cell.length_c   1.000
_cell.angle_alpha   90.00
_cell.angle_beta   90.00
_cell.angle_gamma   90.00
#
_symmetry.space_group_name_H-M   'P 1'
#
loop_
_entity.id
_entity.type
_entity.pdbx_description
1 polymer ?
#
loop_
_entity_poly.entity_id
_entity_poly.type
_entity_poly.pdbx_seq_one_letter_code
_entity_poly.pdbx_strand_id
1 'polypeptide(L)'
;MGKRHEQLHLGAFIYYAGHHHAGWRHPDSGVEGMFDIDWYRRLARTAERGKFDMIFFADLLYATNVEQAVAGMLEPITLLSALSAATEKIGLTATVSTTYNDPFNVARKFSTLDHISGGRAGWNIVTSQLDIEAHNYGKAKHPEHSLRYEMAHEFVDVVTRLWDSWEDGALVLNRETGQFADGTKVKPVDYKGQWYSTAGPLNVPRSPQGYPVLIQAGSSGPGQEFAASIGEVIFTAQQSLEAAQTFYENVNGKLAGYGRKRGSLKIMPGLSPVLGSTEEEAQRRHRELQELIPHAAITMFLSSLLGVDLSEHSLDDQLPDIPDPVEKFNGMKSRIQLIMNMAREEKLSMLELGRRVLGARGHLQFVGTPEQLADLIERWFESYACDGFNMMAPVLPGGLEEFVDEVVPILQKRGLFREDYTGHTLREHLGLERPAEHHFRLARASHS
;
A
#
# COMPACT_ATOMS: atom_id res chain seq x y z
N MET A 1 -1.40 30.44 3.08
CA MET A 1 -0.37 29.49 3.56
C MET A 1 0.82 29.61 2.61
N GLY A 2 2.06 29.60 3.11
CA GLY A 2 3.25 29.67 2.25
C GLY A 2 3.40 28.42 1.38
N LYS A 3 4.11 28.54 0.26
CA LYS A 3 4.39 27.42 -0.67
C LYS A 3 5.13 26.30 0.08
N ARG A 4 4.76 25.02 -0.12
CA ARG A 4 5.54 23.88 0.42
C ARG A 4 6.93 23.92 -0.20
N HIS A 5 7.95 23.73 0.63
CA HIS A 5 9.35 23.62 0.19
C HIS A 5 9.80 22.15 0.04
N GLU A 6 8.94 21.21 0.40
CA GLU A 6 9.15 19.77 0.24
C GLU A 6 8.78 19.33 -1.18
N GLN A 7 9.33 18.21 -1.61
CA GLN A 7 8.91 17.53 -2.85
C GLN A 7 7.92 16.40 -2.52
N LEU A 8 7.04 16.09 -3.46
CA LEU A 8 6.07 15.01 -3.31
C LEU A 8 6.72 13.64 -3.46
N HIS A 9 6.04 12.61 -2.94
CA HIS A 9 6.46 11.22 -3.06
C HIS A 9 5.57 10.44 -4.05
N LEU A 10 6.16 9.49 -4.78
CA LEU A 10 5.44 8.62 -5.70
C LEU A 10 5.73 7.15 -5.41
N GLY A 11 4.67 6.38 -5.17
CA GLY A 11 4.70 4.92 -5.12
C GLY A 11 4.06 4.32 -6.37
N ALA A 12 4.63 3.26 -6.92
CA ALA A 12 4.04 2.50 -8.02
C ALA A 12 3.35 1.28 -7.43
N PHE A 13 2.03 1.32 -7.32
CA PHE A 13 1.25 0.18 -6.86
C PHE A 13 1.08 -0.76 -8.06
N ILE A 14 1.64 -1.96 -7.97
CA ILE A 14 1.47 -3.03 -8.93
C ILE A 14 0.49 -4.07 -8.39
N TYR A 15 -0.56 -4.31 -9.16
CA TYR A 15 -1.62 -5.25 -8.82
C TYR A 15 -2.12 -5.92 -10.10
N TYR A 16 -1.93 -7.24 -10.20
CA TYR A 16 -2.19 -8.02 -11.43
C TYR A 16 -1.62 -7.32 -12.67
N ALA A 17 -2.36 -7.33 -13.78
CA ALA A 17 -2.08 -6.58 -15.01
C ALA A 17 -2.64 -5.14 -14.98
N GLY A 18 -3.05 -4.62 -13.82
CA GLY A 18 -3.65 -3.29 -13.69
C GLY A 18 -4.73 -3.23 -12.60
N HIS A 19 -5.01 -2.02 -12.12
CA HIS A 19 -5.94 -1.78 -11.03
C HIS A 19 -7.40 -1.78 -11.46
N HIS A 20 -7.69 -1.52 -12.74
CA HIS A 20 -9.03 -1.62 -13.26
C HIS A 20 -9.49 -3.08 -13.21
N HIS A 21 -10.68 -3.37 -12.66
CA HIS A 21 -11.14 -4.74 -12.45
C HIS A 21 -11.06 -5.62 -13.72
N ALA A 22 -11.42 -5.04 -14.86
CA ALA A 22 -11.37 -5.69 -16.16
C ALA A 22 -10.19 -5.24 -17.04
N GLY A 23 -9.20 -4.53 -16.49
CA GLY A 23 -8.07 -3.98 -17.25
C GLY A 23 -7.24 -5.04 -17.97
N TRP A 24 -7.21 -6.26 -17.44
CA TRP A 24 -6.57 -7.43 -18.06
C TRP A 24 -7.17 -7.86 -19.40
N ARG A 25 -8.40 -7.44 -19.71
CA ARG A 25 -9.05 -7.72 -21.01
C ARG A 25 -8.64 -6.71 -22.07
N HIS A 26 -7.98 -5.63 -21.67
CA HIS A 26 -7.53 -4.60 -22.59
C HIS A 26 -6.40 -5.17 -23.47
N PRO A 27 -6.39 -4.91 -24.79
CA PRO A 27 -5.39 -5.46 -25.70
C PRO A 27 -3.95 -5.03 -25.35
N ASP A 28 -3.80 -3.85 -24.74
CA ASP A 28 -2.49 -3.34 -24.29
C ASP A 28 -2.09 -3.81 -22.88
N SER A 29 -2.90 -4.67 -22.25
CA SER A 29 -2.52 -5.25 -20.97
C SER A 29 -1.45 -6.32 -21.16
N GLY A 30 -0.50 -6.41 -20.24
CA GLY A 30 0.53 -7.45 -20.23
C GLY A 30 0.13 -8.66 -19.40
N VAL A 31 -1.15 -9.06 -19.41
CA VAL A 31 -1.68 -10.10 -18.50
C VAL A 31 -0.97 -11.44 -18.66
N GLU A 32 -0.52 -11.77 -19.87
CA GLU A 32 0.25 -12.98 -20.17
C GLU A 32 1.57 -13.05 -19.39
N GLY A 33 2.13 -11.90 -19.01
CA GLY A 33 3.36 -11.77 -18.23
C GLY A 33 3.15 -11.79 -16.72
N MET A 34 1.93 -11.93 -16.20
CA MET A 34 1.64 -11.82 -14.77
C MET A 34 2.37 -12.88 -13.90
N PHE A 35 2.83 -13.98 -14.49
CA PHE A 35 3.65 -14.98 -13.80
C PHE A 35 5.09 -15.05 -14.34
N ASP A 36 5.53 -14.02 -15.08
CA ASP A 36 6.87 -13.90 -15.64
C ASP A 36 7.67 -12.82 -14.90
N ILE A 37 8.85 -13.21 -14.37
CA ILE A 37 9.75 -12.30 -13.67
C ILE A 37 10.23 -11.15 -14.56
N ASP A 38 10.39 -11.36 -15.87
CA ASP A 38 10.90 -10.32 -16.76
C ASP A 38 9.89 -9.19 -16.96
N TRP A 39 8.60 -9.50 -16.86
CA TRP A 39 7.54 -8.49 -16.83
C TRP A 39 7.66 -7.57 -15.61
N TYR A 40 7.85 -8.14 -14.42
CA TYR A 40 8.06 -7.37 -13.20
C TYR A 40 9.38 -6.57 -13.20
N ARG A 41 10.45 -7.10 -13.80
CA ARG A 41 11.72 -6.36 -13.99
C ARG A 41 11.50 -5.11 -14.84
N ARG A 42 10.70 -5.20 -15.91
CA ARG A 42 10.35 -4.03 -16.74
C ARG A 42 9.58 -2.99 -15.94
N LEU A 43 8.60 -3.40 -15.14
CA LEU A 43 7.83 -2.48 -14.29
C LEU A 43 8.71 -1.78 -13.26
N ALA A 44 9.55 -2.53 -12.55
CA ALA A 44 10.44 -1.98 -11.53
C ALA A 44 11.45 -0.98 -12.12
N ARG A 45 12.03 -1.29 -13.28
CA ARG A 45 12.93 -0.37 -14.00
C ARG A 45 12.22 0.86 -14.54
N THR A 46 10.96 0.72 -14.96
CA THR A 46 10.16 1.87 -15.43
C THR A 46 9.87 2.82 -14.28
N ALA A 47 9.41 2.31 -13.13
CA ALA A 47 9.21 3.12 -11.94
C ALA A 47 10.52 3.77 -11.46
N GLU A 48 11.64 3.05 -11.49
CA GLU A 48 12.96 3.59 -11.12
C GLU A 48 13.45 4.68 -12.09
N ARG A 49 13.22 4.51 -13.40
CA ARG A 49 13.47 5.55 -14.42
C ARG A 49 12.69 6.82 -14.09
N GLY A 50 11.43 6.66 -13.72
CA GLY A 50 10.54 7.74 -13.26
C GLY A 50 10.84 8.27 -11.86
N LYS A 51 11.93 7.83 -11.22
CA LYS A 51 12.39 8.29 -9.90
C LYS A 51 11.40 8.04 -8.75
N PHE A 52 10.50 7.07 -8.91
CA PHE A 52 9.54 6.71 -7.87
C PHE A 52 10.24 6.30 -6.57
N ASP A 53 9.67 6.65 -5.43
CA ASP A 53 10.20 6.28 -4.11
C ASP A 53 10.19 4.76 -3.93
N MET A 54 9.12 4.08 -4.36
CA MET A 54 8.95 2.64 -4.17
C MET A 54 8.06 1.98 -5.23
N ILE A 55 8.29 0.68 -5.45
CA ILE A 55 7.30 -0.24 -6.02
C ILE A 55 6.61 -0.99 -4.88
N PHE A 56 5.30 -1.14 -4.99
CA PHE A 56 4.45 -1.74 -3.97
C PHE A 56 3.68 -2.92 -4.56
N PHE A 57 3.83 -4.08 -3.91
CA PHE A 57 3.02 -5.26 -4.20
C PHE A 57 2.03 -5.51 -3.06
N ALA A 58 0.74 -5.49 -3.39
CA ALA A 58 -0.27 -6.08 -2.52
C ALA A 58 -0.11 -7.61 -2.49
N ASP A 59 -0.77 -8.23 -1.52
CA ASP A 59 -0.82 -9.69 -1.41
C ASP A 59 -2.23 -10.12 -0.99
N LEU A 60 -2.68 -11.25 -1.53
CA LEU A 60 -3.94 -11.89 -1.18
C LEU A 60 -3.68 -13.37 -0.91
N LEU A 61 -4.14 -13.84 0.23
CA LEU A 61 -3.86 -15.20 0.68
C LEU A 61 -4.94 -16.20 0.25
N TYR A 62 -5.58 -15.94 -0.89
CA TYR A 62 -6.64 -16.75 -1.48
C TYR A 62 -6.76 -16.50 -2.98
N ALA A 63 -7.38 -17.44 -3.68
CA ALA A 63 -7.84 -17.28 -5.05
C ALA A 63 -9.33 -17.64 -5.13
N THR A 64 -10.11 -16.83 -5.84
CA THR A 64 -11.55 -17.07 -6.05
C THR A 64 -11.97 -16.46 -7.39
N ASN A 65 -13.15 -16.86 -7.89
CA ASN A 65 -13.74 -16.35 -9.12
C ASN A 65 -12.80 -16.40 -10.35
N VAL A 66 -11.96 -17.43 -10.41
CA VAL A 66 -10.86 -17.57 -11.40
C VAL A 66 -11.34 -17.59 -12.85
N GLU A 67 -12.61 -17.95 -13.10
CA GLU A 67 -13.20 -17.94 -14.44
C GLU A 67 -13.61 -16.53 -14.90
N GLN A 68 -13.87 -15.61 -13.96
CA GLN A 68 -14.55 -14.33 -14.23
C GLN A 68 -13.65 -13.11 -13.96
N ALA A 69 -12.58 -13.27 -13.20
CA ALA A 69 -11.64 -12.21 -12.85
C ALA A 69 -10.21 -12.74 -12.76
N VAL A 70 -9.24 -11.83 -12.90
CA VAL A 70 -7.84 -12.16 -12.63
C VAL A 70 -7.70 -12.57 -11.17
N ALA A 71 -7.04 -13.70 -10.97
CA ALA A 71 -6.79 -14.29 -9.67
C ALA A 71 -5.39 -14.91 -9.64
N GLY A 72 -4.85 -15.06 -8.44
CA GLY A 72 -3.49 -15.53 -8.22
C GLY A 72 -2.43 -14.47 -8.49
N MET A 73 -1.34 -14.52 -7.73
CA MET A 73 -0.19 -13.62 -7.87
C MET A 73 1.07 -14.32 -7.35
N LEU A 74 2.23 -13.86 -7.81
CA LEU A 74 3.51 -14.31 -7.24
C LEU A 74 3.66 -13.80 -5.80
N GLU A 75 4.29 -14.60 -4.94
CA GLU A 75 4.54 -14.21 -3.54
C GLU A 75 5.50 -13.00 -3.50
N PRO A 76 5.13 -11.89 -2.82
CA PRO A 76 5.86 -10.63 -2.97
C PRO A 76 7.31 -10.64 -2.46
N ILE A 77 7.66 -11.34 -1.37
CA ILE A 77 9.02 -11.26 -0.82
C ILE A 77 10.03 -11.95 -1.74
N THR A 78 9.68 -13.13 -2.26
CA THR A 78 10.52 -13.86 -3.22
C THR A 78 10.64 -13.10 -4.54
N LEU A 79 9.55 -12.51 -5.02
CA LEU A 79 9.57 -11.62 -6.19
C LEU A 79 10.48 -10.40 -5.96
N LEU A 80 10.30 -9.66 -4.87
CA LEU A 80 11.12 -8.49 -4.54
C LEU A 80 12.60 -8.84 -4.35
N SER A 81 12.90 -10.04 -3.84
CA SER A 81 14.29 -10.52 -3.73
C SER A 81 14.93 -10.64 -5.11
N ALA A 82 14.21 -11.14 -6.11
CA ALA A 82 14.69 -11.20 -7.50
C ALA A 82 14.78 -9.81 -8.15
N LEU A 83 13.86 -8.90 -7.83
CA LEU A 83 13.87 -7.52 -8.32
C LEU A 83 14.97 -6.66 -7.68
N SER A 84 15.41 -7.00 -6.46
CA SER A 84 16.48 -6.26 -5.78
C SER A 84 17.78 -6.25 -6.57
N ALA A 85 18.06 -7.29 -7.36
CA ALA A 85 19.21 -7.40 -8.25
C ALA A 85 18.99 -6.77 -9.64
N ALA A 86 17.77 -6.35 -9.97
CA ALA A 86 17.40 -5.77 -11.25
C ALA A 86 17.25 -4.24 -11.22
N THR A 87 17.32 -3.64 -10.03
CA THR A 87 17.18 -2.20 -9.75
C THR A 87 18.19 -1.75 -8.70
N GLU A 88 18.47 -0.45 -8.62
CA GLU A 88 19.55 0.08 -7.77
C GLU A 88 19.08 0.99 -6.62
N LYS A 89 17.98 1.70 -6.82
CA LYS A 89 17.51 2.83 -5.99
C LYS A 89 16.08 2.67 -5.50
N ILE A 90 15.16 2.18 -6.32
CA ILE A 90 13.72 2.14 -5.97
C ILE A 90 13.45 1.28 -4.73
N GLY A 91 12.58 1.76 -3.84
CA GLY A 91 12.08 0.99 -2.70
C GLY A 91 11.33 -0.27 -3.14
N LEU A 92 11.45 -1.33 -2.34
CA LEU A 92 10.92 -2.67 -2.59
C LEU A 92 9.92 -3.02 -1.48
N THR A 93 8.64 -2.75 -1.72
CA THR A 93 7.61 -2.88 -0.68
C THR A 93 6.69 -4.07 -0.92
N ALA A 94 6.57 -4.93 0.09
CA ALA A 94 5.65 -6.07 0.08
C ALA A 94 4.59 -5.93 1.17
N THR A 95 3.38 -6.34 0.83
CA THR A 95 2.33 -6.63 1.80
C THR A 95 2.57 -7.99 2.44
N VAL A 96 2.59 -8.03 3.78
CA VAL A 96 2.68 -9.29 4.54
C VAL A 96 1.76 -9.21 5.74
N SER A 97 0.91 -10.23 5.90
CA SER A 97 -0.07 -10.23 6.99
C SER A 97 0.53 -10.60 8.35
N THR A 98 0.12 -9.88 9.40
CA THR A 98 0.42 -10.23 10.81
C THR A 98 -0.43 -11.38 11.35
N THR A 99 -1.51 -11.78 10.66
CA THR A 99 -2.46 -12.79 11.16
C THR A 99 -2.05 -14.21 10.81
N TYR A 100 -1.39 -14.39 9.67
CA TYR A 100 -1.09 -15.72 9.11
C TYR A 100 0.42 -15.95 8.91
N ASN A 101 1.24 -15.23 9.66
CA ASN A 101 2.69 -15.41 9.68
C ASN A 101 3.20 -15.50 11.12
N ASP A 102 4.45 -15.92 11.29
CA ASP A 102 5.19 -15.82 12.55
C ASP A 102 6.08 -14.57 12.54
N PRO A 103 6.17 -13.81 13.66
CA PRO A 103 6.96 -12.59 13.71
C PRO A 103 8.45 -12.84 13.46
N PHE A 104 9.01 -13.97 13.93
CA PHE A 104 10.41 -14.31 13.66
C PHE A 104 10.68 -14.52 12.17
N ASN A 105 9.76 -15.16 11.45
CA ASN A 105 9.89 -15.39 10.01
C ASN A 105 9.78 -14.08 9.22
N VAL A 106 8.84 -13.21 9.58
CA VAL A 106 8.68 -11.88 8.96
C VAL A 106 9.92 -11.01 9.20
N ALA A 107 10.42 -10.96 10.45
CA ALA A 107 11.63 -10.21 10.79
C ALA A 107 12.82 -10.65 9.94
N ARG A 108 13.04 -11.98 9.81
CA ARG A 108 14.13 -12.54 9.00
C ARG A 108 14.00 -12.22 7.51
N LYS A 109 12.81 -12.44 6.94
CA LYS A 109 12.53 -12.21 5.52
C LYS A 109 12.82 -10.76 5.14
N PHE A 110 12.27 -9.82 5.89
CA PHE A 110 12.46 -8.41 5.59
C PHE A 110 13.86 -7.91 5.90
N SER A 111 14.53 -8.34 6.99
CA SER A 111 15.95 -8.00 7.19
C SER A 111 16.83 -8.51 6.07
N THR A 112 16.55 -9.73 5.58
CA THR A 112 17.29 -10.30 4.45
C THR A 112 17.07 -9.46 3.19
N LEU A 113 15.81 -9.17 2.83
CA LEU A 113 15.49 -8.31 1.70
C LEU A 113 16.19 -6.96 1.82
N ASP A 114 16.18 -6.37 3.02
CA ASP A 114 16.76 -5.06 3.26
C ASP A 114 18.29 -5.05 3.15
N HIS A 115 18.98 -6.10 3.58
CA HIS A 115 20.42 -6.23 3.36
C HIS A 115 20.75 -6.43 1.88
N ILE A 116 20.09 -7.36 1.18
CA ILE A 116 20.40 -7.65 -0.23
C ILE A 116 20.05 -6.49 -1.16
N SER A 117 19.06 -5.67 -0.78
CA SER A 117 18.67 -4.49 -1.55
C SER A 117 19.45 -3.24 -1.16
N GLY A 118 20.28 -3.26 -0.11
CA GLY A 118 21.03 -2.09 0.37
C GLY A 118 20.16 -1.05 1.11
N GLY A 119 19.16 -1.48 1.87
CA GLY A 119 18.30 -0.62 2.67
C GLY A 119 17.08 -0.09 1.92
N ARG A 120 16.46 -0.92 1.07
CA ARG A 120 15.33 -0.51 0.21
C ARG A 120 14.03 -1.23 0.54
N ALA A 121 13.99 -2.10 1.54
CA ALA A 121 12.80 -2.86 1.87
C ALA A 121 11.72 -1.99 2.53
N GLY A 122 10.46 -2.27 2.20
CA GLY A 122 9.28 -1.76 2.88
C GLY A 122 8.31 -2.88 3.23
N TRP A 123 7.66 -2.80 4.39
CA TRP A 123 6.65 -3.74 4.83
C TRP A 123 5.30 -3.05 4.96
N ASN A 124 4.36 -3.39 4.07
CA ASN A 124 2.96 -3.05 4.26
C ASN A 124 2.30 -4.06 5.20
N ILE A 125 1.97 -3.58 6.40
CA ILE A 125 1.42 -4.35 7.49
C ILE A 125 -0.09 -4.46 7.29
N VAL A 126 -0.59 -5.68 7.11
CA VAL A 126 -2.03 -5.94 6.99
C VAL A 126 -2.48 -7.00 7.97
N THR A 127 -3.74 -6.91 8.39
CA THR A 127 -4.35 -7.87 9.32
C THR A 127 -5.18 -8.93 8.61
N SER A 128 -5.07 -9.05 7.29
CA SER A 128 -6.00 -9.83 6.46
C SER A 128 -7.47 -9.40 6.67
N GLN A 129 -8.42 -9.99 5.95
CA GLN A 129 -9.79 -9.47 5.94
C GLN A 129 -10.89 -10.54 5.95
N LEU A 130 -10.67 -11.73 5.39
CA LEU A 130 -11.75 -12.64 5.02
C LEU A 130 -11.55 -14.07 5.56
N ASP A 131 -12.67 -14.77 5.82
CA ASP A 131 -12.66 -16.17 6.28
C ASP A 131 -12.01 -17.13 5.27
N ILE A 132 -12.10 -16.84 3.97
CA ILE A 132 -11.46 -17.66 2.93
C ILE A 132 -9.93 -17.73 3.09
N GLU A 133 -9.31 -16.67 3.62
CA GLU A 133 -7.88 -16.68 3.95
C GLU A 133 -7.62 -17.65 5.11
N ALA A 134 -8.48 -17.63 6.14
CA ALA A 134 -8.33 -18.45 7.34
C ALA A 134 -8.28 -19.97 7.02
N HIS A 135 -9.11 -20.42 6.07
CA HIS A 135 -9.18 -21.81 5.67
C HIS A 135 -7.85 -22.35 5.10
N ASN A 136 -7.07 -21.49 4.43
CA ASN A 136 -5.75 -21.86 3.89
C ASN A 136 -4.68 -22.04 4.97
N TYR A 137 -4.92 -21.55 6.19
CA TYR A 137 -4.01 -21.67 7.34
C TYR A 137 -4.56 -22.60 8.44
N GLY A 138 -5.49 -23.49 8.08
CA GLY A 138 -6.07 -24.46 9.01
C GLY A 138 -6.90 -23.83 10.12
N LYS A 139 -7.43 -22.63 9.91
CA LYS A 139 -8.31 -21.91 10.85
C LYS A 139 -9.74 -21.92 10.31
N ALA A 140 -10.71 -22.11 11.20
CA ALA A 140 -12.13 -22.16 10.82
C ALA A 140 -12.75 -20.77 10.55
N LYS A 141 -12.19 -19.71 11.15
CA LYS A 141 -12.70 -18.34 11.02
C LYS A 141 -11.56 -17.34 11.11
N HIS A 142 -11.69 -16.25 10.40
CA HIS A 142 -10.84 -15.08 10.50
C HIS A 142 -11.12 -14.34 11.83
N PRO A 143 -10.09 -13.90 12.59
CA PRO A 143 -10.32 -13.26 13.89
C PRO A 143 -11.11 -11.95 13.76
N GLU A 144 -11.83 -11.59 14.81
CA GLU A 144 -12.64 -10.36 14.88
C GLU A 144 -11.78 -9.09 14.78
N HIS A 145 -12.32 -8.02 14.20
CA HIS A 145 -11.56 -6.81 13.84
C HIS A 145 -10.72 -6.23 14.99
N SER A 146 -11.28 -6.06 16.19
CA SER A 146 -10.53 -5.53 17.35
C SER A 146 -9.35 -6.42 17.73
N LEU A 147 -9.60 -7.73 17.83
CA LEU A 147 -8.59 -8.73 18.18
C LEU A 147 -7.43 -8.74 17.19
N ARG A 148 -7.72 -8.56 15.89
CA ARG A 148 -6.68 -8.49 14.86
C ARG A 148 -5.73 -7.31 15.05
N TYR A 149 -6.23 -6.16 15.48
CA TYR A 149 -5.37 -4.99 15.75
C TYR A 149 -4.55 -5.19 17.04
N GLU A 150 -5.13 -5.79 18.08
CA GLU A 150 -4.38 -6.17 19.29
C GLU A 150 -3.21 -7.11 18.94
N MET A 151 -3.50 -8.17 18.18
CA MET A 151 -2.48 -9.09 17.67
C MET A 151 -1.45 -8.37 16.79
N ALA A 152 -1.86 -7.46 15.91
CA ALA A 152 -0.95 -6.75 15.01
C ALA A 152 0.00 -5.81 15.75
N HIS A 153 -0.48 -5.11 16.79
CA HIS A 153 0.36 -4.30 17.65
C HIS A 153 1.44 -5.13 18.34
N GLU A 154 1.07 -6.28 18.92
CA GLU A 154 2.03 -7.19 19.56
C GLU A 154 3.02 -7.75 18.53
N PHE A 155 2.53 -8.16 17.36
CA PHE A 155 3.35 -8.71 16.29
C PHE A 155 4.44 -7.73 15.84
N VAL A 156 4.07 -6.47 15.59
CA VAL A 156 5.03 -5.45 15.13
C VAL A 156 6.00 -5.06 16.25
N ASP A 157 5.57 -5.03 17.51
CA ASP A 157 6.50 -4.88 18.65
C ASP A 157 7.56 -6.00 18.57
N VAL A 158 7.15 -7.27 18.56
CA VAL A 158 8.08 -8.42 18.49
C VAL A 158 9.04 -8.33 17.30
N VAL A 159 8.55 -8.02 16.10
CA VAL A 159 9.39 -7.87 14.90
C VAL A 159 10.42 -6.76 15.07
N THR A 160 10.02 -5.58 15.55
CA THR A 160 10.95 -4.47 15.76
C THR A 160 11.96 -4.76 16.88
N ARG A 161 11.58 -5.54 17.92
CA ARG A 161 12.55 -6.03 18.93
C ARG A 161 13.58 -6.98 18.34
N LEU A 162 13.15 -7.86 17.45
CA LEU A 162 14.04 -8.80 16.77
C LEU A 162 15.05 -8.06 15.90
N TRP A 163 14.62 -7.03 15.17
CA TRP A 163 15.57 -6.20 14.42
C TRP A 163 16.52 -5.38 15.33
N ASP A 164 16.07 -5.05 16.54
CA ASP A 164 16.89 -4.43 17.61
C ASP A 164 17.83 -5.40 18.33
N SER A 165 17.76 -6.72 18.08
CA SER A 165 18.58 -7.70 18.81
C SER A 165 20.07 -7.62 18.47
N TRP A 166 20.42 -6.92 17.40
CA TRP A 166 21.78 -6.50 17.06
C TRP A 166 21.84 -4.97 17.11
N GLU A 167 22.69 -4.43 17.97
CA GLU A 167 22.93 -2.99 18.07
C GLU A 167 23.78 -2.49 16.89
N ASP A 168 23.77 -1.19 16.64
CA ASP A 168 24.63 -0.59 15.62
C ASP A 168 26.13 -0.83 15.94
N GLY A 169 26.86 -1.28 14.92
CA GLY A 169 28.27 -1.66 15.05
C GLY A 169 28.50 -2.97 15.82
N ALA A 170 27.51 -3.85 15.95
CA ALA A 170 27.69 -5.19 16.50
C ALA A 170 28.62 -6.08 15.65
N LEU A 171 28.65 -5.91 14.31
CA LEU A 171 29.58 -6.64 13.44
C LEU A 171 30.97 -5.98 13.47
N VAL A 172 31.98 -6.74 13.90
CA VAL A 172 33.38 -6.29 14.02
C VAL A 172 34.23 -6.79 12.85
N LEU A 173 34.03 -8.04 12.43
CA LEU A 173 34.69 -8.68 11.28
C LEU A 173 36.24 -8.61 11.32
N ASN A 174 36.83 -8.66 12.52
CA ASN A 174 38.28 -8.61 12.69
C ASN A 174 38.90 -10.00 12.43
N ARG A 175 39.61 -10.12 11.31
CA ARG A 175 40.29 -11.36 10.90
C ARG A 175 41.54 -11.68 11.70
N GLU A 176 42.26 -10.67 12.20
CA GLU A 176 43.49 -10.89 12.97
C GLU A 176 43.20 -11.45 14.36
N THR A 177 42.16 -10.93 15.03
CA THR A 177 41.77 -11.39 16.37
C THR A 177 40.75 -12.54 16.33
N GLY A 178 40.14 -12.82 15.17
CA GLY A 178 39.06 -13.80 15.03
C GLY A 178 37.71 -13.31 15.57
N GLN A 179 37.56 -12.01 15.84
CA GLN A 179 36.32 -11.45 16.38
C GLN A 179 35.32 -11.13 15.27
N PHE A 180 34.28 -11.96 15.13
CA PHE A 180 33.19 -11.72 14.17
C PHE A 180 32.28 -10.56 14.58
N ALA A 181 31.85 -10.54 15.85
CA ALA A 181 30.93 -9.55 16.40
C ALA A 181 31.28 -9.19 17.85
N ASP A 182 30.79 -8.03 18.31
CA ASP A 182 30.78 -7.63 19.71
C ASP A 182 29.59 -8.30 20.42
N GLY A 183 29.88 -9.31 21.24
CA GLY A 183 28.84 -10.05 21.97
C GLY A 183 28.08 -9.21 23.00
N THR A 184 28.59 -8.04 23.39
CA THR A 184 27.86 -7.12 24.29
C THR A 184 26.73 -6.36 23.58
N LYS A 185 26.79 -6.33 22.25
CA LYS A 185 25.87 -5.65 21.33
C LYS A 185 24.88 -6.58 20.63
N VAL A 186 24.90 -7.87 20.97
CA VAL A 186 23.96 -8.87 20.45
C VAL A 186 23.21 -9.46 21.63
N LYS A 187 21.93 -9.11 21.74
CA LYS A 187 21.12 -9.42 22.94
C LYS A 187 19.91 -10.28 22.57
N PRO A 188 19.58 -11.30 23.38
CA PRO A 188 18.30 -11.97 23.24
C PRO A 188 17.15 -10.97 23.43
N VAL A 189 16.02 -11.26 22.80
CA VAL A 189 14.81 -10.46 22.91
C VAL A 189 13.98 -10.87 24.13
N ASP A 190 13.97 -12.17 24.46
CA ASP A 190 13.27 -12.77 25.61
C ASP A 190 11.83 -12.27 25.81
N TYR A 191 11.08 -12.16 24.71
CA TYR A 191 9.72 -11.64 24.72
C TYR A 191 8.69 -12.74 25.02
N LYS A 192 7.77 -12.45 25.94
CA LYS A 192 6.60 -13.28 26.27
C LYS A 192 5.38 -12.37 26.39
N GLY A 193 4.60 -12.27 25.32
CA GLY A 193 3.35 -11.53 25.27
C GLY A 193 2.13 -12.44 25.37
N GLN A 194 0.96 -11.88 25.04
CA GLN A 194 -0.30 -12.62 25.07
C GLN A 194 -0.42 -13.54 23.85
N TRP A 195 0.06 -13.08 22.69
CA TRP A 195 -0.12 -13.77 21.42
C TRP A 195 1.17 -14.44 20.94
N TYR A 196 2.33 -13.84 21.22
CA TYR A 196 3.61 -14.27 20.70
C TYR A 196 4.68 -14.40 21.78
N SER A 197 5.63 -15.29 21.53
CA SER A 197 6.84 -15.40 22.33
C SER A 197 8.05 -15.69 21.43
N THR A 198 9.19 -15.12 21.79
CA THR A 198 10.45 -15.38 21.07
C THR A 198 11.64 -15.12 21.99
N ALA A 199 12.63 -16.00 21.96
CA ALA A 199 13.88 -15.80 22.69
C ALA A 199 14.80 -14.81 21.96
N GLY A 200 14.81 -14.82 20.62
CA GLY A 200 15.87 -14.15 19.85
C GLY A 200 17.28 -14.70 20.20
N PRO A 201 18.35 -13.97 19.85
CA PRO A 201 18.38 -12.84 18.93
C PRO A 201 17.93 -13.24 17.51
N LEU A 202 17.67 -12.27 16.65
CA LEU A 202 17.51 -12.53 15.22
C LEU A 202 18.83 -13.05 14.65
N ASN A 203 18.78 -13.94 13.65
CA ASN A 203 19.99 -14.46 13.00
C ASN A 203 20.44 -13.61 11.81
N VAL A 204 19.89 -12.41 11.66
CA VAL A 204 20.28 -11.42 10.66
C VAL A 204 20.61 -10.13 11.40
N PRO A 205 21.79 -9.52 11.18
CA PRO A 205 22.17 -8.25 11.80
C PRO A 205 21.21 -7.12 11.43
N ARG A 206 21.24 -6.04 12.22
CA ARG A 206 20.46 -4.83 11.97
C ARG A 206 20.64 -4.32 10.53
N SER A 207 19.56 -3.89 9.90
CA SER A 207 19.55 -3.54 8.48
C SER A 207 20.21 -2.18 8.18
N PRO A 208 20.63 -1.91 6.93
CA PRO A 208 21.30 -0.66 6.57
C PRO A 208 20.50 0.60 6.92
N GLN A 209 19.19 0.58 6.66
CA GLN A 209 18.27 1.67 6.98
C GLN A 209 17.65 1.55 8.39
N GLY A 210 18.30 0.82 9.30
CA GLY A 210 17.79 0.50 10.64
C GLY A 210 16.80 -0.64 10.56
N TYR A 211 15.60 -0.34 10.04
CA TYR A 211 14.54 -1.28 9.71
C TYR A 211 13.92 -0.98 8.36
N PRO A 212 13.32 -1.99 7.70
CA PRO A 212 12.40 -1.77 6.59
C PRO A 212 11.37 -0.68 6.92
N VAL A 213 10.97 0.10 5.91
CA VAL A 213 9.94 1.14 6.09
C VAL A 213 8.59 0.51 6.40
N LEU A 214 7.93 0.97 7.46
CA LEU A 214 6.65 0.44 7.90
C LEU A 214 5.49 1.17 7.21
N ILE A 215 4.73 0.44 6.41
CA ILE A 215 3.57 0.95 5.67
C ILE A 215 2.29 0.40 6.28
N GLN A 216 1.26 1.25 6.35
CA GLN A 216 -0.07 0.89 6.82
C GLN A 216 -1.13 1.26 5.79
N ALA A 217 -2.27 0.57 5.83
CA ALA A 217 -3.42 0.85 4.96
C ALA A 217 -4.73 1.10 5.73
N GLY A 218 -4.67 1.22 7.06
CA GLY A 218 -5.84 1.38 7.92
C GLY A 218 -6.42 2.79 7.87
N SER A 219 -7.62 2.94 7.29
CA SER A 219 -8.34 4.25 7.27
C SER A 219 -9.37 4.42 8.40
N SER A 220 -9.66 3.35 9.17
CA SER A 220 -10.56 3.40 10.33
C SER A 220 -9.93 4.13 11.52
N GLY A 221 -10.70 4.53 12.54
CA GLY A 221 -10.17 5.14 13.76
C GLY A 221 -9.00 4.34 14.38
N PRO A 222 -9.17 3.04 14.67
CA PRO A 222 -8.07 2.18 15.13
C PRO A 222 -6.93 2.06 14.13
N GLY A 223 -7.21 2.02 12.83
CA GLY A 223 -6.18 1.98 11.78
C GLY A 223 -5.32 3.24 11.73
N GLN A 224 -5.94 4.41 11.86
CA GLN A 224 -5.26 5.70 11.96
C GLN A 224 -4.41 5.80 13.23
N GLU A 225 -4.94 5.30 14.36
CA GLU A 225 -4.20 5.25 15.63
C GLU A 225 -2.96 4.36 15.53
N PHE A 226 -3.11 3.19 14.92
CA PHE A 226 -2.01 2.27 14.67
C PHE A 226 -0.96 2.90 13.74
N ALA A 227 -1.38 3.51 12.64
CA ALA A 227 -0.48 4.20 11.71
C ALA A 227 0.23 5.39 12.37
N ALA A 228 -0.47 6.18 13.20
CA ALA A 228 0.15 7.26 13.95
C ALA A 228 1.22 6.74 14.92
N SER A 229 1.02 5.55 15.52
CA SER A 229 1.97 4.98 16.47
C SER A 229 3.27 4.44 15.83
N ILE A 230 3.18 3.73 14.69
CA ILE A 230 4.33 3.01 14.10
C ILE A 230 4.48 3.16 12.59
N GLY A 231 3.45 3.64 11.89
CA GLY A 231 3.46 3.73 10.43
C GLY A 231 4.33 4.90 9.96
N GLU A 232 5.00 4.74 8.84
CA GLU A 232 5.90 5.73 8.25
C GLU A 232 5.43 6.15 6.87
N VAL A 233 4.69 5.27 6.20
CA VAL A 233 3.83 5.59 5.08
C VAL A 233 2.43 5.08 5.40
N ILE A 234 1.40 5.85 5.07
CA ILE A 234 0.01 5.39 5.10
C ILE A 234 -0.60 5.49 3.70
N PHE A 235 -1.06 4.35 3.21
CA PHE A 235 -1.79 4.20 1.97
C PHE A 235 -3.30 4.30 2.25
N THR A 236 -4.00 5.16 1.52
CA THR A 236 -5.44 5.39 1.76
C THR A 236 -6.23 5.53 0.47
N ALA A 237 -7.56 5.45 0.62
CA ALA A 237 -8.51 5.78 -0.43
C ALA A 237 -9.20 7.09 -0.06
N GLN A 238 -8.80 8.19 -0.71
CA GLN A 238 -9.45 9.50 -0.58
C GLN A 238 -9.93 9.91 -1.97
N GLN A 239 -11.24 10.20 -2.10
CA GLN A 239 -11.87 10.46 -3.40
C GLN A 239 -12.07 11.96 -3.68
N SER A 240 -11.97 12.82 -2.65
CA SER A 240 -12.09 14.27 -2.79
C SER A 240 -10.98 14.98 -2.01
N LEU A 241 -10.74 16.24 -2.37
CA LEU A 241 -9.73 17.07 -1.75
C LEU A 241 -10.06 17.31 -0.26
N GLU A 242 -11.32 17.59 0.05
CA GLU A 242 -11.80 17.91 1.40
C GLU A 242 -11.67 16.69 2.33
N ALA A 243 -12.02 15.50 1.84
CA ALA A 243 -11.87 14.25 2.58
C ALA A 243 -10.39 13.96 2.85
N ALA A 244 -9.53 14.17 1.86
CA ALA A 244 -8.09 14.00 1.98
C ALA A 244 -7.46 15.00 2.97
N GLN A 245 -7.85 16.28 2.95
CA GLN A 245 -7.40 17.28 3.93
C GLN A 245 -7.84 16.93 5.35
N THR A 246 -9.11 16.55 5.52
CA THR A 246 -9.64 16.11 6.82
C THR A 246 -8.86 14.91 7.35
N PHE A 247 -8.57 13.93 6.49
CA PHE A 247 -7.76 12.77 6.86
C PHE A 247 -6.32 13.17 7.21
N TYR A 248 -5.71 14.04 6.40
CA TYR A 248 -4.35 14.52 6.58
C TYR A 248 -4.17 15.22 7.93
N GLU A 249 -5.08 16.14 8.28
CA GLU A 249 -5.07 16.84 9.57
C GLU A 249 -5.29 15.89 10.74
N ASN A 250 -6.27 14.98 10.65
CA ASN A 250 -6.58 14.02 11.70
C ASN A 250 -5.40 13.11 12.03
N VAL A 251 -4.74 12.54 11.02
CA VAL A 251 -3.62 11.63 11.24
C VAL A 251 -2.39 12.38 11.75
N ASN A 252 -2.06 13.54 11.17
CA ASN A 252 -0.93 14.34 11.65
C ASN A 252 -1.15 14.86 13.09
N GLY A 253 -2.38 15.18 13.47
CA GLY A 253 -2.73 15.60 14.83
C GLY A 253 -2.50 14.52 15.90
N LYS A 254 -2.50 13.24 15.51
CA LYS A 254 -2.25 12.10 16.42
C LYS A 254 -0.77 11.85 16.70
N LEU A 255 0.13 12.27 15.80
CA LEU A 255 1.56 11.94 15.87
C LEU A 255 2.20 12.40 17.20
N ALA A 256 1.84 13.59 17.69
CA ALA A 256 2.40 14.14 18.91
C ALA A 256 2.10 13.26 20.16
N GLY A 257 0.94 12.59 20.19
CA GLY A 257 0.58 11.65 21.26
C GLY A 257 1.52 10.43 21.33
N TYR A 258 2.25 10.16 20.25
CA TYR A 258 3.28 9.11 20.16
C TYR A 258 4.70 9.68 20.11
N GLY A 259 4.91 10.93 20.55
CA GLY A 259 6.23 11.57 20.52
C GLY A 259 6.80 11.76 19.11
N ARG A 260 5.95 11.70 18.07
CA ARG A 260 6.35 11.84 16.68
C ARG A 260 6.03 13.23 16.15
N LYS A 261 6.87 13.71 15.23
CA LYS A 261 6.71 15.01 14.58
C LYS A 261 5.97 14.88 13.24
N ARG A 262 5.30 15.97 12.83
CA ARG A 262 4.78 16.10 11.46
C ARG A 262 5.90 15.86 10.45
N GLY A 263 5.57 15.17 9.36
CA GLY A 263 6.53 14.77 8.34
C GLY A 263 7.27 13.45 8.61
N SER A 264 7.16 12.87 9.82
CA SER A 264 7.68 11.52 10.12
C SER A 264 6.80 10.37 9.62
N LEU A 265 5.62 10.70 9.08
CA LEU A 265 4.68 9.81 8.40
C LEU A 265 4.32 10.48 7.07
N LYS A 266 4.33 9.73 5.97
CA LYS A 266 3.88 10.19 4.64
C LYS A 266 2.50 9.66 4.32
N ILE A 267 1.57 10.54 3.97
CA ILE A 267 0.19 10.18 3.59
C ILE A 267 0.11 10.13 2.07
N MET A 268 -0.10 8.93 1.52
CA MET A 268 -0.05 8.66 0.08
C MET A 268 -1.32 7.96 -0.41
N PRO A 269 -2.41 8.70 -0.70
CA PRO A 269 -3.61 8.12 -1.28
C PRO A 269 -3.36 7.49 -2.66
N GLY A 270 -4.19 6.52 -3.02
CA GLY A 270 -4.19 5.93 -4.35
C GLY A 270 -4.76 6.88 -5.43
N LEU A 271 -4.09 6.96 -6.57
CA LEU A 271 -4.47 7.74 -7.75
C LEU A 271 -4.47 6.83 -8.98
N SER A 272 -5.61 6.70 -9.63
CA SER A 272 -5.83 5.86 -10.82
C SER A 272 -6.07 6.74 -12.05
N PRO A 273 -5.03 7.13 -12.80
CA PRO A 273 -5.17 8.00 -13.96
C PRO A 273 -5.49 7.22 -15.24
N VAL A 274 -6.41 7.76 -16.05
CA VAL A 274 -6.62 7.41 -17.46
C VAL A 274 -6.20 8.63 -18.27
N LEU A 275 -5.07 8.51 -18.98
CA LEU A 275 -4.47 9.61 -19.71
C LEU A 275 -4.78 9.53 -21.20
N GLY A 276 -4.82 10.70 -21.84
CA GLY A 276 -4.89 10.87 -23.28
C GLY A 276 -4.20 12.17 -23.68
N SER A 277 -3.74 12.26 -24.93
CA SER A 277 -3.11 13.49 -25.46
C SER A 277 -4.09 14.67 -25.53
N THR A 278 -5.40 14.38 -25.56
CA THR A 278 -6.48 15.35 -25.36
C THR A 278 -7.48 14.81 -24.35
N GLU A 279 -8.34 15.68 -23.84
CA GLU A 279 -9.40 15.28 -22.92
C GLU A 279 -10.40 14.33 -23.57
N GLU A 280 -10.76 14.55 -24.84
CA GLU A 280 -11.65 13.66 -25.59
C GLU A 280 -11.07 12.25 -25.72
N GLU A 281 -9.76 12.15 -25.97
CA GLU A 281 -9.05 10.87 -26.05
C GLU A 281 -9.02 10.16 -24.69
N ALA A 282 -8.73 10.88 -23.61
CA ALA A 282 -8.76 10.32 -22.27
C ALA A 282 -10.15 9.80 -21.90
N GLN A 283 -11.20 10.56 -22.23
CA GLN A 283 -12.59 10.16 -22.01
C GLN A 283 -13.00 8.95 -22.87
N ARG A 284 -12.52 8.86 -24.11
CA ARG A 284 -12.73 7.69 -24.97
C ARG A 284 -12.11 6.45 -24.36
N ARG A 285 -10.82 6.51 -23.97
CA ARG A 285 -10.11 5.41 -23.30
C ARG A 285 -10.79 4.99 -21.99
N HIS A 286 -11.28 5.96 -21.21
CA HIS A 286 -11.99 5.66 -19.98
C HIS A 286 -13.27 4.86 -20.25
N ARG A 287 -14.09 5.27 -21.23
CA ARG A 287 -15.30 4.54 -21.63
C ARG A 287 -14.99 3.12 -22.09
N GLU A 288 -13.97 2.96 -22.94
CA GLU A 288 -13.51 1.64 -23.40
C GLU A 288 -13.14 0.72 -22.24
N LEU A 289 -12.42 1.23 -21.24
CA LEU A 289 -12.13 0.47 -20.02
C LEU A 289 -13.41 0.09 -19.25
N GLN A 290 -14.36 1.01 -19.10
CA GLN A 290 -15.63 0.72 -18.41
C GLN A 290 -16.48 -0.33 -19.13
N GLU A 291 -16.42 -0.37 -20.46
CA GLU A 291 -17.11 -1.34 -21.30
C GLU A 291 -16.51 -2.75 -21.18
N LEU A 292 -15.24 -2.88 -20.76
CA LEU A 292 -14.63 -4.17 -20.47
C LEU A 292 -15.19 -4.84 -19.21
N ILE A 293 -15.93 -4.14 -18.34
CA ILE A 293 -16.47 -4.75 -17.12
C ILE A 293 -17.69 -5.61 -17.49
N PRO A 294 -17.66 -6.94 -17.27
CA PRO A 294 -18.81 -7.79 -17.52
C PRO A 294 -19.99 -7.40 -16.61
N HIS A 295 -21.20 -7.40 -17.15
CA HIS A 295 -22.43 -7.16 -16.37
C HIS A 295 -22.55 -8.13 -15.19
N ALA A 296 -22.24 -9.41 -15.39
CA ALA A 296 -22.24 -10.41 -14.32
C ALA A 296 -21.28 -10.06 -13.18
N ALA A 297 -20.13 -9.44 -13.48
CA ALA A 297 -19.17 -9.01 -12.46
C ALA A 297 -19.73 -7.85 -11.62
N ILE A 298 -20.47 -6.93 -12.24
CA ILE A 298 -21.17 -5.83 -11.53
C ILE A 298 -22.23 -6.40 -10.60
N THR A 299 -23.11 -7.27 -11.11
CA THR A 299 -24.16 -7.91 -10.32
C THR A 299 -23.57 -8.67 -9.14
N MET A 300 -22.56 -9.51 -9.37
CA MET A 300 -21.89 -10.28 -8.31
C MET A 300 -21.23 -9.37 -7.28
N PHE A 301 -20.53 -8.32 -7.73
CA PHE A 301 -19.87 -7.37 -6.84
C PHE A 301 -20.87 -6.63 -5.94
N LEU A 302 -21.91 -6.03 -6.52
CA LEU A 302 -22.92 -5.30 -5.76
C LEU A 302 -23.70 -6.23 -4.83
N SER A 303 -24.02 -7.44 -5.28
CA SER A 303 -24.72 -8.43 -4.46
C SER A 303 -23.89 -8.83 -3.24
N SER A 304 -22.59 -9.11 -3.44
CA SER A 304 -21.67 -9.44 -2.37
C SER A 304 -21.44 -8.27 -1.41
N LEU A 305 -21.36 -7.04 -1.94
CA LEU A 305 -21.13 -5.84 -1.14
C LEU A 305 -22.33 -5.52 -0.23
N LEU A 306 -23.55 -5.72 -0.73
CA LEU A 306 -24.79 -5.36 -0.06
C LEU A 306 -25.42 -6.54 0.70
N GLY A 307 -24.96 -7.77 0.46
CA GLY A 307 -25.51 -8.97 1.07
C GLY A 307 -26.94 -9.29 0.62
N VAL A 308 -27.31 -8.85 -0.59
CA VAL A 308 -28.61 -9.05 -1.24
C VAL A 308 -28.36 -9.57 -2.64
N ASP A 309 -29.12 -10.56 -3.09
CA ASP A 309 -29.02 -11.04 -4.47
C ASP A 309 -29.66 -10.03 -5.43
N LEU A 310 -28.86 -9.50 -6.37
CA LEU A 310 -29.30 -8.55 -7.38
C LEU A 310 -29.44 -9.18 -8.78
N SER A 311 -29.37 -10.51 -8.90
CA SER A 311 -29.37 -11.21 -10.19
C SER A 311 -30.64 -11.03 -11.02
N GLU A 312 -31.78 -10.80 -10.37
CA GLU A 312 -33.07 -10.55 -11.06
C GLU A 312 -33.33 -9.07 -11.38
N HIS A 313 -32.45 -8.15 -10.95
CA HIS A 313 -32.60 -6.72 -11.17
C HIS A 313 -31.92 -6.26 -12.47
N SER A 314 -32.55 -5.32 -13.19
CA SER A 314 -31.93 -4.70 -14.38
C SER A 314 -30.79 -3.77 -13.95
N LEU A 315 -29.63 -3.87 -14.59
CA LEU A 315 -28.49 -3.00 -14.26
C LEU A 315 -28.75 -1.52 -14.61
N ASP A 316 -29.71 -1.23 -15.47
CA ASP A 316 -30.12 0.14 -15.82
C ASP A 316 -30.98 0.79 -14.72
N ASP A 317 -31.51 0.01 -13.78
CA ASP A 317 -32.25 0.52 -12.63
C ASP A 317 -31.32 0.98 -11.51
N GLN A 318 -31.82 1.85 -10.64
CA GLN A 318 -31.16 2.20 -9.38
C GLN A 318 -31.15 1.01 -8.41
N LEU A 319 -30.30 1.08 -7.38
CA LEU A 319 -30.35 0.10 -6.29
C LEU A 319 -31.77 0.03 -5.70
N PRO A 320 -32.31 -1.18 -5.45
CA PRO A 320 -33.59 -1.31 -4.75
C PRO A 320 -33.48 -0.76 -3.32
N ASP A 321 -34.63 -0.57 -2.66
CA ASP A 321 -34.62 -0.19 -1.25
C ASP A 321 -34.11 -1.36 -0.40
N ILE A 322 -32.82 -1.31 -0.10
CA ILE A 322 -32.11 -2.33 0.67
C ILE A 322 -32.07 -1.87 2.14
N PRO A 323 -32.63 -2.66 3.08
CA PRO A 323 -32.48 -2.42 4.50
C PRO A 323 -31.00 -2.31 4.84
N ASP A 324 -30.63 -1.36 5.70
CA ASP A 324 -29.24 -1.01 5.97
C ASP A 324 -28.37 -2.27 6.23
N PRO A 325 -27.53 -2.68 5.25
CA PRO A 325 -26.79 -3.94 5.32
C PRO A 325 -25.64 -3.88 6.36
N VAL A 326 -25.46 -2.72 6.98
CA VAL A 326 -24.43 -2.39 7.95
C VAL A 326 -24.35 -3.43 9.07
N GLU A 327 -25.45 -4.03 9.55
CA GLU A 327 -25.36 -4.99 10.66
C GLU A 327 -24.61 -6.30 10.33
N LYS A 328 -24.54 -6.73 9.06
CA LYS A 328 -23.98 -8.04 8.69
C LYS A 328 -22.46 -8.06 8.41
N PHE A 329 -21.86 -6.95 8.01
CA PHE A 329 -20.48 -6.93 7.53
C PHE A 329 -19.49 -6.34 8.54
N ASN A 330 -18.70 -7.22 9.16
CA ASN A 330 -17.65 -6.83 10.10
C ASN A 330 -16.48 -6.15 9.36
N GLY A 331 -16.23 -4.86 9.62
CA GLY A 331 -15.07 -4.12 9.10
C GLY A 331 -15.23 -3.38 7.75
N MET A 332 -16.31 -3.63 6.98
CA MET A 332 -16.58 -2.90 5.71
C MET A 332 -17.72 -1.85 5.79
N LYS A 333 -18.32 -1.65 6.97
CA LYS A 333 -19.46 -0.74 7.20
C LYS A 333 -19.30 0.64 6.54
N SER A 334 -18.18 1.32 6.79
CA SER A 334 -17.94 2.68 6.28
C SER A 334 -17.90 2.73 4.74
N ARG A 335 -17.33 1.69 4.12
CA ARG A 335 -17.20 1.60 2.66
C ARG A 335 -18.54 1.30 2.00
N ILE A 336 -19.35 0.42 2.58
CA ILE A 336 -20.69 0.11 2.08
C ILE A 336 -21.57 1.36 2.15
N GLN A 337 -21.56 2.08 3.28
CA GLN A 337 -22.35 3.31 3.43
C GLN A 337 -21.95 4.39 2.42
N LEU A 338 -20.64 4.57 2.17
CA LEU A 338 -20.14 5.51 1.18
C LEU A 338 -20.70 5.19 -0.22
N ILE A 339 -20.66 3.92 -0.63
CA ILE A 339 -21.13 3.48 -1.94
C ILE A 339 -22.65 3.65 -2.06
N MET A 340 -23.42 3.31 -1.02
CA MET A 340 -24.87 3.51 -1.01
C MET A 340 -25.26 4.99 -1.06
N ASN A 341 -24.56 5.86 -0.33
CA ASN A 341 -24.80 7.30 -0.35
C ASN A 341 -24.52 7.87 -1.75
N MET A 342 -23.38 7.51 -2.35
CA MET A 342 -23.03 7.90 -3.72
C MET A 342 -24.11 7.49 -4.72
N ALA A 343 -24.57 6.23 -4.65
CA ALA A 343 -25.63 5.73 -5.53
C ALA A 343 -26.93 6.55 -5.41
N ARG A 344 -27.32 6.90 -4.18
CA ARG A 344 -28.56 7.64 -3.88
C ARG A 344 -28.47 9.12 -4.23
N GLU A 345 -27.37 9.78 -3.88
CA GLU A 345 -27.14 11.21 -4.09
C GLU A 345 -26.97 11.55 -5.57
N GLU A 346 -26.19 10.75 -6.30
CA GLU A 346 -25.94 10.94 -7.75
C GLU A 346 -26.99 10.24 -8.63
N LYS A 347 -27.95 9.52 -8.03
CA LYS A 347 -29.02 8.79 -8.74
C LYS A 347 -28.52 7.76 -9.76
N LEU A 348 -27.39 7.12 -9.46
CA LEU A 348 -26.72 6.18 -10.37
C LEU A 348 -27.54 4.90 -10.57
N SER A 349 -27.54 4.39 -11.81
CA SER A 349 -27.91 3.00 -12.10
C SER A 349 -26.91 2.03 -11.47
N MET A 350 -27.30 0.77 -11.29
CA MET A 350 -26.38 -0.28 -10.84
C MET A 350 -25.20 -0.47 -11.81
N LEU A 351 -25.42 -0.28 -13.11
CA LEU A 351 -24.38 -0.31 -14.14
C LEU A 351 -23.32 0.78 -13.88
N GLU A 352 -23.75 2.03 -13.68
CA GLU A 352 -22.87 3.18 -13.43
C GLU A 352 -22.16 3.05 -12.09
N LEU A 353 -22.87 2.65 -11.03
CA LEU A 353 -22.31 2.44 -9.70
C LEU A 353 -21.24 1.34 -9.72
N GLY A 354 -21.56 0.19 -10.35
CA GLY A 354 -20.65 -0.92 -10.50
C GLY A 354 -19.37 -0.53 -11.24
N ARG A 355 -19.52 0.15 -12.39
CA ARG A 355 -18.41 0.68 -13.18
C ARG A 355 -17.53 1.65 -12.38
N ARG A 356 -18.15 2.63 -11.69
CA ARG A 356 -17.44 3.60 -10.86
C ARG A 356 -16.58 2.93 -9.78
N VAL A 357 -17.13 1.95 -9.06
CA VAL A 357 -16.41 1.29 -7.96
C VAL A 357 -15.37 0.30 -8.47
N LEU A 358 -15.69 -0.51 -9.48
CA LEU A 358 -14.77 -1.50 -10.06
C LEU A 358 -13.66 -0.86 -10.90
N GLY A 359 -13.89 0.34 -11.42
CA GLY A 359 -12.95 1.07 -12.27
C GLY A 359 -11.69 1.54 -11.55
N ALA A 360 -11.82 2.00 -10.29
CA ALA A 360 -10.71 2.52 -9.49
C ALA A 360 -10.66 1.93 -8.06
N ARG A 361 -11.46 0.90 -7.77
CA ARG A 361 -11.52 0.23 -6.46
C ARG A 361 -11.76 1.20 -5.30
N GLY A 362 -12.50 2.27 -5.55
CA GLY A 362 -12.80 3.33 -4.57
C GLY A 362 -11.65 4.31 -4.29
N HIS A 363 -10.55 4.28 -5.03
CA HIS A 363 -9.51 5.31 -4.98
C HIS A 363 -9.85 6.49 -5.91
N LEU A 364 -9.03 7.54 -5.85
CA LEU A 364 -9.19 8.71 -6.71
C LEU A 364 -9.00 8.33 -8.18
N GLN A 365 -10.05 8.42 -8.98
CA GLN A 365 -9.97 8.25 -10.43
C GLN A 365 -9.77 9.60 -11.09
N PHE A 366 -8.87 9.67 -12.05
CA PHE A 366 -8.65 10.86 -12.88
C PHE A 366 -8.72 10.48 -14.36
N VAL A 367 -9.34 11.33 -15.17
CA VAL A 367 -9.45 11.17 -16.62
C VAL A 367 -9.14 12.51 -17.27
N GLY A 368 -8.08 12.58 -18.08
CA GLY A 368 -7.67 13.83 -18.72
C GLY A 368 -6.26 13.79 -19.30
N THR A 369 -5.69 14.96 -19.54
CA THR A 369 -4.33 15.13 -20.08
C THR A 369 -3.25 15.02 -18.99
N PRO A 370 -1.98 14.75 -19.35
CA PRO A 370 -0.87 14.79 -18.41
C PRO A 370 -0.74 16.12 -17.64
N GLU A 371 -0.98 17.26 -18.31
CA GLU A 371 -0.95 18.59 -17.69
C GLU A 371 -2.07 18.76 -16.66
N GLN A 372 -3.29 18.36 -17.00
CA GLN A 372 -4.42 18.42 -16.06
C GLN A 372 -4.20 17.49 -14.84
N LEU A 373 -3.55 16.34 -15.04
CA LEU A 373 -3.19 15.47 -13.93
C LEU A 373 -2.13 16.12 -13.03
N ALA A 374 -1.11 16.75 -13.61
CA ALA A 374 -0.11 17.49 -12.86
C ALA A 374 -0.75 18.64 -12.06
N ASP A 375 -1.73 19.35 -12.63
CA ASP A 375 -2.51 20.39 -11.93
C ASP A 375 -3.29 19.83 -10.74
N LEU A 376 -3.86 18.62 -10.86
CA LEU A 376 -4.53 17.94 -9.75
C LEU A 376 -3.52 17.58 -8.65
N ILE A 377 -2.41 16.97 -9.02
CA ILE A 377 -1.35 16.53 -8.09
C ILE A 377 -0.79 17.73 -7.32
N GLU A 378 -0.46 18.82 -8.03
CA GLU A 378 0.01 20.07 -7.43
C GLU A 378 -0.98 20.63 -6.42
N ARG A 379 -2.26 20.74 -6.83
CA ARG A 379 -3.32 21.27 -5.96
C ARG A 379 -3.48 20.45 -4.68
N TRP A 380 -3.49 19.12 -4.78
CA TRP A 380 -3.60 18.24 -3.62
C TRP A 380 -2.38 18.36 -2.69
N PHE A 381 -1.18 18.39 -3.27
CA PHE A 381 0.06 18.48 -2.52
C PHE A 381 0.21 19.83 -1.79
N GLU A 382 -0.03 20.94 -2.48
CA GLU A 382 0.08 22.30 -1.92
C GLU A 382 -1.02 22.61 -0.90
N SER A 383 -2.19 21.98 -1.03
CA SER A 383 -3.32 22.14 -0.11
C SER A 383 -3.24 21.23 1.13
N TYR A 384 -2.12 20.53 1.34
CA TYR A 384 -1.93 19.55 2.43
C TYR A 384 -3.02 18.46 2.47
N ALA A 385 -3.40 17.95 1.31
CA ALA A 385 -4.27 16.78 1.22
C ALA A 385 -3.47 15.46 1.31
N CYS A 386 -2.20 15.49 0.92
CA CYS A 386 -1.29 14.35 0.93
C CYS A 386 0.18 14.78 0.87
N ASP A 387 1.08 13.84 1.09
CA ASP A 387 2.53 14.00 0.88
C ASP A 387 3.00 13.39 -0.45
N GLY A 388 2.10 12.73 -1.16
CA GLY A 388 2.41 12.00 -2.39
C GLY A 388 1.24 11.14 -2.84
N PHE A 389 1.45 10.29 -3.84
CA PHE A 389 0.44 9.38 -4.35
C PHE A 389 0.99 7.99 -4.58
N ASN A 390 0.14 6.98 -4.39
CA ASN A 390 0.37 5.66 -4.98
C ASN A 390 -0.31 5.61 -6.34
N MET A 391 0.47 5.64 -7.40
CA MET A 391 0.00 5.52 -8.78
C MET A 391 -0.53 4.10 -9.01
N MET A 392 -1.78 4.02 -9.44
CA MET A 392 -2.55 2.80 -9.66
C MET A 392 -2.96 2.73 -11.13
N ALA A 393 -2.06 2.27 -11.99
CA ALA A 393 -2.33 2.18 -13.42
C ALA A 393 -3.58 1.30 -13.69
N PRO A 394 -4.59 1.78 -14.45
CA PRO A 394 -5.73 0.96 -14.85
C PRO A 394 -5.31 -0.30 -15.62
N VAL A 395 -4.30 -0.16 -16.48
CA VAL A 395 -3.71 -1.20 -17.32
C VAL A 395 -2.18 -1.08 -17.28
N LEU A 396 -1.50 -2.21 -17.06
CA LEU A 396 -0.04 -2.33 -17.04
C LEU A 396 0.47 -3.15 -18.22
N PRO A 397 1.69 -2.88 -18.74
CA PRO A 397 2.65 -1.89 -18.25
C PRO A 397 2.41 -0.46 -18.75
N GLY A 398 1.63 -0.29 -19.82
CA GLY A 398 1.51 0.97 -20.58
C GLY A 398 1.13 2.19 -19.72
N GLY A 399 0.18 2.05 -18.80
CA GLY A 399 -0.22 3.18 -17.95
C GLY A 399 0.88 3.68 -17.01
N LEU A 400 1.80 2.80 -16.58
CA LEU A 400 2.97 3.22 -15.80
C LEU A 400 4.00 3.93 -16.69
N GLU A 401 4.22 3.42 -17.89
CA GLU A 401 5.15 4.02 -18.87
C GLU A 401 4.67 5.43 -19.26
N GLU A 402 3.39 5.58 -19.60
CA GLU A 402 2.79 6.88 -19.97
C GLU A 402 2.89 7.89 -18.82
N PHE A 403 2.65 7.48 -17.57
CA PHE A 403 2.81 8.37 -16.42
C PHE A 403 4.28 8.81 -16.23
N VAL A 404 5.22 7.88 -16.36
CA VAL A 404 6.66 8.16 -16.23
C VAL A 404 7.15 9.07 -17.35
N ASP A 405 6.67 8.87 -18.58
CA ASP A 405 7.18 9.58 -19.74
C ASP A 405 6.51 10.96 -19.93
N GLU A 406 5.25 11.12 -19.52
CA GLU A 406 4.48 12.36 -19.77
C GLU A 406 4.22 13.19 -18.51
N VAL A 407 3.98 12.58 -17.34
CA VAL A 407 3.58 13.31 -16.13
C VAL A 407 4.77 13.67 -15.26
N VAL A 408 5.70 12.74 -15.03
CA VAL A 408 6.90 12.98 -14.20
C VAL A 408 7.71 14.18 -14.68
N PRO A 409 7.99 14.37 -15.99
CA PRO A 409 8.72 15.55 -16.46
C PRO A 409 8.00 16.88 -16.17
N ILE A 410 6.67 16.90 -16.22
CA ILE A 410 5.87 18.08 -15.87
C ILE A 410 6.04 18.40 -14.38
N LEU A 411 5.93 17.39 -13.51
CA LEU A 411 6.11 17.55 -12.06
C LEU A 411 7.52 18.04 -11.72
N GLN A 412 8.55 17.50 -12.39
CA GLN A 412 9.95 17.94 -12.23
C GLN A 412 10.14 19.38 -12.68
N LYS A 413 9.62 19.76 -13.86
CA LYS A 413 9.68 21.15 -14.38
C LYS A 413 9.01 22.16 -13.44
N ARG A 414 7.98 21.74 -12.71
CA ARG A 414 7.29 22.56 -11.69
C ARG A 414 8.01 22.58 -10.33
N GLY A 415 9.09 21.81 -10.18
CA GLY A 415 9.84 21.68 -8.92
C GLY A 415 9.12 20.85 -7.85
N LEU A 416 8.04 20.14 -8.21
CA LEU A 416 7.22 19.35 -7.29
C LEU A 416 7.84 17.99 -6.99
N PHE A 417 8.65 17.46 -7.91
CA PHE A 417 9.24 16.13 -7.82
C PHE A 417 10.74 16.15 -8.14
N ARG A 418 11.46 15.15 -7.61
CA ARG A 418 12.92 15.03 -7.76
C ARG A 418 13.33 14.79 -9.21
N GLU A 419 14.44 15.37 -9.63
CA GLU A 419 15.07 15.06 -10.93
C GLU A 419 15.87 13.76 -10.88
N ASP A 420 16.51 13.47 -9.74
CA ASP A 420 17.22 12.22 -9.49
C ASP A 420 17.16 11.80 -8.02
N TYR A 421 17.56 10.56 -7.73
CA TYR A 421 17.67 10.06 -6.37
C TYR A 421 18.85 10.72 -5.63
N THR A 422 18.57 11.29 -4.46
CA THR A 422 19.58 11.92 -3.60
C THR A 422 20.14 10.98 -2.53
N GLY A 423 19.50 9.82 -2.32
CA GLY A 423 19.91 8.78 -1.38
C GLY A 423 20.04 7.41 -2.01
N HIS A 424 20.23 6.40 -1.18
CA HIS A 424 20.30 4.98 -1.56
C HIS A 424 19.22 4.14 -0.89
N THR A 425 18.72 4.57 0.27
CA THR A 425 17.72 3.84 1.05
C THR A 425 16.31 4.35 0.78
N LEU A 426 15.31 3.50 1.03
CA LEU A 426 13.91 3.90 0.91
C LEU A 426 13.57 5.05 1.89
N ARG A 427 14.15 5.03 3.08
CA ARG A 427 14.00 6.13 4.06
C ARG A 427 14.51 7.46 3.55
N GLU A 428 15.70 7.49 2.95
CA GLU A 428 16.25 8.73 2.38
C GLU A 428 15.36 9.26 1.27
N HIS A 429 14.80 8.39 0.42
CA HIS A 429 13.88 8.81 -0.63
C HIS A 429 12.64 9.48 -0.04
N LEU A 430 12.09 8.89 1.02
CA LEU A 430 10.93 9.39 1.74
C LEU A 430 11.26 10.54 2.71
N GLY A 431 12.52 10.97 2.84
CA GLY A 431 12.92 11.97 3.84
C GLY A 431 12.61 11.56 5.28
N LEU A 432 12.69 10.26 5.58
CA LEU A 432 12.45 9.68 6.90
C LEU A 432 13.78 9.51 7.65
N GLU A 433 13.71 9.65 8.98
CA GLU A 433 14.86 9.38 9.85
C GLU A 433 15.15 7.88 9.90
N ARG A 434 16.44 7.52 10.00
CA ARG A 434 16.86 6.15 10.29
C ARG A 434 16.49 5.82 11.75
N PRO A 435 15.67 4.78 12.00
CA PRO A 435 15.27 4.41 13.35
C PRO A 435 16.49 4.07 14.22
N ALA A 436 16.63 4.78 15.34
CA ALA A 436 17.52 4.38 16.42
C ALA A 436 17.04 3.08 17.06
N GLU A 437 17.85 2.51 17.94
CA GLU A 437 17.41 1.40 18.76
C GLU A 437 16.18 1.80 19.59
N HIS A 438 15.20 0.90 19.67
CA HIS A 438 13.95 1.14 20.39
C HIS A 438 13.08 2.30 19.88
N HIS A 439 13.27 2.78 18.65
CA HIS A 439 12.64 3.99 18.09
C HIS A 439 11.14 4.17 18.43
N PHE A 440 10.31 3.16 18.17
CA PHE A 440 8.85 3.26 18.41
C PHE A 440 8.40 2.93 19.84
N ARG A 441 9.33 2.55 20.72
CA ARG A 441 9.06 2.17 22.12
C ARG A 441 9.32 3.31 23.10
N LEU A 442 10.20 4.24 22.75
CA LEU A 442 10.54 5.40 23.59
C LEU A 442 9.33 6.29 23.92
N ALA A 443 8.30 6.29 23.07
CA ALA A 443 7.08 7.09 23.26
C ALA A 443 6.05 6.49 24.22
N ARG A 444 6.09 5.17 24.48
CA ARG A 444 5.12 4.50 25.37
C ARG A 444 5.52 4.57 26.85
N ALA A 445 6.81 4.72 27.14
CA ALA A 445 7.33 4.76 28.51
C ALA A 445 7.06 6.09 29.25
N SER A 446 6.57 7.13 28.57
CA SER A 446 6.21 8.42 29.17
C SER A 446 4.75 8.51 29.63
N HIS A 447 3.95 7.44 29.44
CA HIS A 447 2.52 7.39 29.80
C HIS A 447 2.15 6.15 30.65
N SER A 448 3.14 5.45 31.21
CA SER A 448 2.93 4.34 32.16
C SER A 448 3.29 4.74 33.58
#